data_AF-A0A239KPZ5-F1
#
_entry.id   AF-A0A239KPZ5-F1
#
_cell.length_a   1.000
_cell.length_b   1.000
_cell.length_c   1.000
_cell.angle_alpha   90.00
_cell.angle_beta   90.00
_cell.angle_gamma   90.00
#
_symmetry.space_group_name_H-M   'P 1'
#
loop_
_entity.id
_entity.type
_entity.pdbx_description
1 polymer ?
#
loop_
_entity_poly.entity_id
_entity_poly.type
_entity_poly.pdbx_seq_one_letter_code
_entity_poly.pdbx_strand_id
1 'polypeptide(L)'
;MKKPERPPYPFSPKTVHLMNNEQLIHSLHQIDQEYPYWESFKHKITSYENLKSYKPAELWETMTLFRKYQFIGGIKFTSLKYSLTNKISHQLHKFDLDLGGSIQSDVIIPDEHKERYFISSIMEEAIASSQLEGAVTTRRLAKEMLRTNRKPKNHSEKMILNNYLTIKKVVDQKNQKLTPEFIKEIQAIVTKGTLEKPENEGEFRESNDVKVVDGITGEVFYDPPAFDEVEKLIKDLCDFINKKEDDPFIHPIIKGIILHFMIGYIHPFVDGNGRTARALYYWYLVRKGYWIVEYLSISRIILKSPAQYSRAYLYTEYDENDLTYFIDYNLKCMSQALEEFKKYVKRKIKEKKEAFELMKSEDVNERQAQILNIFHNEPDKVLTIKEVENLFSVVYQTARTDLMDLETKKYLKSKTSGKKLIFYKA
;
A
#
# COMPACT_ATOMS: atom_id res chain seq x y z
N MET A 1 14.05 13.64 10.74
CA MET A 1 14.45 12.28 11.12
C MET A 1 15.94 12.08 10.87
N LYS A 2 16.72 11.51 11.79
CA LYS A 2 18.16 11.33 11.54
C LYS A 2 18.38 10.40 10.33
N LYS A 3 19.14 10.86 9.32
CA LYS A 3 19.57 10.03 8.18
C LYS A 3 20.35 8.81 8.68
N PRO A 4 20.13 7.61 8.12
CA PRO A 4 20.83 6.42 8.55
C PRO A 4 22.32 6.50 8.17
N GLU A 5 23.17 5.93 9.00
CA GLU A 5 24.60 5.81 8.70
C GLU A 5 24.84 4.96 7.46
N ARG A 6 25.73 5.39 6.57
CA ARG A 6 26.13 4.59 5.40
C ARG A 6 27.00 3.39 5.82
N PRO A 7 26.76 2.18 5.28
CA PRO A 7 27.66 1.05 5.47
C PRO A 7 29.08 1.36 4.96
N PRO A 8 30.11 0.72 5.57
CA PRO A 8 31.49 0.83 5.09
C PRO A 8 31.71 -0.01 3.82
N TYR A 9 32.39 0.54 2.82
CA TYR A 9 32.75 -0.14 1.56
C TYR A 9 34.23 -0.10 1.15
N PRO A 10 35.19 -0.51 1.98
CA PRO A 10 36.47 -1.00 1.46
C PRO A 10 36.39 -2.52 1.29
N PHE A 11 36.83 -3.06 0.14
CA PHE A 11 37.13 -4.49 0.03
C PHE A 11 38.53 -4.73 0.60
N SER A 12 38.64 -5.51 1.67
CA SER A 12 39.90 -5.89 2.31
C SER A 12 40.23 -7.35 1.98
N PRO A 13 41.48 -7.67 1.60
CA PRO A 13 41.93 -9.06 1.45
C PRO A 13 41.67 -9.94 2.68
N LYS A 14 41.51 -9.34 3.87
CA LYS A 14 41.19 -10.04 5.12
C LYS A 14 39.82 -10.73 5.11
N THR A 15 38.87 -10.23 4.33
CA THR A 15 37.49 -10.75 4.26
C THR A 15 37.44 -12.19 3.76
N VAL A 16 38.29 -12.52 2.78
CA VAL A 16 38.41 -13.88 2.25
C VAL A 16 38.94 -14.85 3.31
N HIS A 17 39.81 -14.38 4.21
CA HIS A 17 40.31 -15.22 5.30
C HIS A 17 39.23 -15.52 6.34
N LEU A 18 38.38 -14.53 6.67
CA LEU A 18 37.27 -14.69 7.61
C LEU A 18 36.21 -15.69 7.11
N MET A 19 36.06 -15.85 5.79
CA MET A 19 35.14 -16.83 5.20
C MET A 19 35.48 -18.29 5.54
N ASN A 20 36.73 -18.59 5.88
CA ASN A 20 37.14 -19.95 6.26
C ASN A 20 36.83 -20.29 7.73
N ASN A 21 36.35 -19.32 8.52
CA ASN A 21 35.97 -19.55 9.91
C ASN A 21 34.49 -19.97 10.01
N GLU A 22 34.24 -21.27 10.08
CA GLU A 22 32.88 -21.84 10.09
C GLU A 22 31.99 -21.30 11.23
N GLN A 23 32.53 -21.15 12.45
CA GLN A 23 31.78 -20.64 13.59
C GLN A 23 31.38 -19.17 13.40
N LEU A 24 32.30 -18.35 12.86
CA LEU A 24 32.02 -16.95 12.53
C LEU A 24 30.93 -16.86 11.46
N ILE A 25 31.06 -17.64 10.38
CA ILE A 25 30.07 -17.66 9.29
C ILE A 25 28.71 -18.13 9.77
N HIS A 26 28.65 -19.15 10.63
CA HIS A 26 27.39 -19.60 11.21
C HIS A 26 26.67 -18.49 11.98
N SER A 27 27.39 -17.74 12.83
CA SER A 27 26.82 -16.61 13.57
C SER A 27 26.37 -15.47 12.64
N LEU A 28 27.16 -15.14 11.60
CA LEU A 28 26.75 -14.13 10.63
C LEU A 28 25.50 -14.54 9.85
N HIS A 29 25.39 -15.81 9.44
CA HIS A 29 24.18 -16.32 8.77
C HIS A 29 22.93 -16.27 9.66
N GLN A 30 23.06 -16.51 10.96
CA GLN A 30 21.95 -16.35 11.91
C GLN A 30 21.49 -14.89 12.00
N ILE A 31 22.44 -13.95 12.06
CA ILE A 31 22.16 -12.52 12.08
C ILE A 31 21.47 -12.08 10.78
N ASP A 32 21.94 -12.60 9.63
CA ASP A 32 21.48 -12.21 8.31
C ASP A 32 20.10 -12.76 7.92
N GLN A 33 19.52 -13.70 8.67
CA GLN A 33 18.13 -14.16 8.44
C GLN A 33 17.11 -13.01 8.47
N GLU A 34 17.38 -11.96 9.25
CA GLU A 34 16.54 -10.76 9.32
C GLU A 34 16.95 -9.66 8.34
N TYR A 35 17.98 -9.91 7.52
CA TYR A 35 18.56 -8.99 6.56
C TYR A 35 18.79 -7.58 7.15
N PRO A 36 19.55 -7.45 8.25
CA PRO A 36 19.70 -6.16 8.93
C PRO A 36 20.42 -5.15 8.04
N TYR A 37 20.02 -3.88 8.17
CA TYR A 37 20.82 -2.76 7.71
C TYR A 37 22.02 -2.52 8.64
N TRP A 38 23.03 -1.80 8.17
CA TRP A 38 24.30 -1.53 8.87
C TRP A 38 24.15 -1.15 10.35
N GLU A 39 23.29 -0.18 10.66
CA GLU A 39 23.08 0.26 12.05
C GLU A 39 22.54 -0.88 12.93
N SER A 40 21.55 -1.62 12.43
CA SER A 40 20.98 -2.77 13.14
C SER A 40 21.97 -3.92 13.26
N PHE A 41 22.80 -4.13 12.24
CA PHE A 41 23.85 -5.15 12.23
C PHE A 41 24.87 -4.90 13.34
N LYS A 42 25.38 -3.66 13.48
CA LYS A 42 26.32 -3.28 14.54
C LYS A 42 25.79 -3.62 15.94
N HIS A 43 24.50 -3.44 16.18
CA HIS A 43 23.89 -3.80 17.45
C HIS A 43 23.80 -5.31 17.62
N LYS A 44 23.34 -6.05 16.60
CA LYS A 44 23.14 -7.50 16.67
C LYS A 44 24.43 -8.29 16.93
N ILE A 45 25.55 -7.90 16.32
CA ILE A 45 26.83 -8.62 16.50
C ILE A 45 27.32 -8.60 17.95
N THR A 46 26.93 -7.61 18.76
CA THR A 46 27.36 -7.52 20.17
C THR A 46 26.80 -8.62 21.06
N SER A 47 25.71 -9.27 20.63
CA SER A 47 25.11 -10.40 21.33
C SER A 47 25.85 -11.73 21.12
N TYR A 48 26.88 -11.77 20.27
CA TYR A 48 27.62 -12.97 19.89
C TYR A 48 29.07 -12.89 20.38
N GLU A 49 29.43 -13.72 21.37
CA GLU A 49 30.78 -13.70 21.97
C GLU A 49 31.90 -13.94 20.95
N ASN A 50 31.70 -14.90 20.05
CA ASN A 50 32.68 -15.24 19.01
C ASN A 50 32.89 -14.12 17.97
N LEU A 51 32.05 -13.08 17.95
CA LEU A 51 32.17 -11.95 17.03
C LEU A 51 32.80 -10.70 17.67
N LYS A 52 32.88 -10.63 19.01
CA LYS A 52 33.32 -9.41 19.71
C LYS A 52 34.78 -9.00 19.44
N SER A 53 35.62 -9.95 19.06
CA SER A 53 37.04 -9.70 18.74
C SER A 53 37.27 -9.06 17.36
N TYR A 54 36.24 -8.99 16.52
CA TYR A 54 36.35 -8.47 15.15
C TYR A 54 35.78 -7.05 15.03
N LYS A 55 36.29 -6.27 14.07
CA LYS A 55 35.72 -4.96 13.81
C LYS A 55 34.37 -5.11 13.10
N PRO A 56 33.34 -4.32 13.46
CA PRO A 56 32.03 -4.38 12.80
C PRO A 56 32.09 -4.24 11.27
N ALA A 57 33.00 -3.40 10.76
CA ALA A 57 33.17 -3.22 9.31
C ALA A 57 33.68 -4.50 8.62
N GLU A 58 34.61 -5.25 9.22
CA GLU A 58 35.14 -6.50 8.67
C GLU A 58 34.05 -7.60 8.63
N LEU A 59 33.23 -7.66 9.68
CA LEU A 59 32.10 -8.59 9.75
C LEU A 59 31.00 -8.23 8.74
N TRP A 60 30.72 -6.94 8.55
CA TRP A 60 29.76 -6.46 7.55
C TRP A 60 30.23 -6.77 6.13
N GLU A 61 31.50 -6.53 5.84
CA GLU A 61 32.09 -6.87 4.55
C GLU A 61 31.99 -8.38 4.27
N THR A 62 32.28 -9.21 5.28
CA THR A 62 32.16 -10.66 5.18
C THR A 62 30.72 -11.08 4.90
N MET A 63 29.74 -10.54 5.62
CA MET A 63 28.31 -10.82 5.42
C MET A 63 27.82 -10.35 4.03
N THR A 64 28.17 -9.12 3.63
CA THR A 64 27.74 -8.56 2.35
C THR A 64 28.34 -9.29 1.15
N LEU A 65 29.53 -9.90 1.30
CA LEU A 65 30.09 -10.77 0.27
C LEU A 65 29.18 -11.98 -0.01
N PHE A 66 28.57 -12.61 1.00
CA PHE A 66 27.58 -13.68 0.79
C PHE A 66 26.34 -13.18 0.06
N ARG A 67 25.80 -12.02 0.47
CA ARG A 67 24.67 -11.38 -0.20
C ARG A 67 24.96 -11.12 -1.67
N LYS A 68 26.18 -10.67 -1.99
CA LYS A 68 26.63 -10.40 -3.37
C LYS A 68 26.55 -11.63 -4.27
N TYR A 69 26.86 -12.83 -3.77
CA TYR A 69 26.71 -14.07 -4.52
C TYR A 69 25.25 -14.54 -4.67
N GLN A 70 24.36 -14.07 -3.79
CA GLN A 70 22.92 -14.38 -3.82
C GLN A 70 22.09 -13.35 -4.58
N PHE A 71 22.69 -12.21 -4.95
CA PHE A 71 21.98 -11.17 -5.68
C PHE A 71 21.51 -11.69 -7.03
N ILE A 72 20.22 -11.54 -7.24
CA ILE A 72 19.61 -11.64 -8.55
C ILE A 72 19.82 -10.29 -9.23
N GLY A 73 20.77 -10.29 -10.17
CA GLY A 73 20.86 -9.24 -11.18
C GLY A 73 19.81 -9.45 -12.26
N GLY A 74 19.40 -8.40 -12.96
CA GLY A 74 18.46 -8.55 -14.08
C GLY A 74 17.52 -7.38 -14.35
N ILE A 75 17.55 -6.34 -13.53
CA ILE A 75 16.84 -5.08 -13.86
C ILE A 75 17.74 -4.29 -14.82
N LYS A 76 17.81 -4.75 -16.08
CA LYS A 76 18.86 -4.34 -17.06
C LYS A 76 18.98 -2.82 -17.30
N PHE A 77 17.96 -2.04 -16.97
CA PHE A 77 17.95 -0.58 -17.16
C PHE A 77 18.31 0.20 -15.88
N THR A 78 18.62 -0.48 -14.77
CA THR A 78 19.01 0.14 -13.50
C THR A 78 20.19 -0.60 -12.86
N SER A 79 20.79 -0.01 -11.83
CA SER A 79 21.79 -0.64 -10.96
C SER A 79 21.16 -1.41 -9.78
N LEU A 80 19.84 -1.54 -9.72
CA LEU A 80 19.15 -2.22 -8.63
C LEU A 80 19.43 -3.72 -8.64
N LYS A 81 19.69 -4.25 -7.45
CA LYS A 81 19.92 -5.67 -7.19
C LYS A 81 19.10 -6.09 -5.98
N TYR A 82 18.70 -7.36 -5.89
CA TYR A 82 18.02 -7.88 -4.71
C TYR A 82 18.35 -9.36 -4.48
N SER A 83 18.17 -9.82 -3.25
CA SER A 83 18.36 -11.22 -2.85
C SER A 83 17.02 -11.87 -2.51
N LEU A 84 16.80 -13.09 -3.00
CA LEU A 84 15.69 -13.95 -2.56
C LEU A 84 16.07 -14.69 -1.29
N THR A 85 16.03 -13.99 -0.15
CA THR A 85 16.25 -14.63 1.15
C THR A 85 15.18 -15.70 1.43
N ASN A 86 15.47 -16.67 2.29
CA ASN A 86 14.50 -17.69 2.71
C ASN A 86 13.19 -17.07 3.22
N LYS A 87 13.31 -15.95 3.96
CA LYS A 87 12.18 -15.19 4.49
C LYS A 87 11.31 -14.61 3.36
N ILE A 88 11.94 -13.95 2.38
CA ILE A 88 11.24 -13.40 1.21
C ILE A 88 10.55 -14.53 0.44
N SER A 89 11.27 -15.59 0.11
CA SER A 89 10.73 -16.74 -0.63
C SER A 89 9.53 -17.37 0.09
N HIS A 90 9.61 -17.54 1.41
CA HIS A 90 8.50 -18.04 2.21
C HIS A 90 7.30 -17.07 2.25
N GLN A 91 7.53 -15.76 2.33
CA GLN A 91 6.46 -14.77 2.26
C GLN A 91 5.78 -14.76 0.89
N LEU A 92 6.54 -14.82 -0.20
CA LEU A 92 6.02 -14.89 -1.56
C LEU A 92 5.16 -16.15 -1.75
N HIS A 93 5.66 -17.31 -1.31
CA HIS A 93 4.91 -18.56 -1.34
C HIS A 93 3.59 -18.46 -0.56
N LYS A 94 3.62 -17.87 0.65
CA LYS A 94 2.39 -17.62 1.42
C LYS A 94 1.43 -16.70 0.69
N PHE A 95 1.93 -15.66 0.02
CA PHE A 95 1.09 -14.80 -0.79
C PHE A 95 0.52 -15.51 -2.01
N ASP A 96 1.26 -16.39 -2.69
CA ASP A 96 0.67 -17.15 -3.79
C ASP A 96 -0.46 -18.08 -3.32
N LEU A 97 -0.34 -18.65 -2.11
CA LEU A 97 -1.41 -19.45 -1.48
C LEU A 97 -2.60 -18.59 -1.03
N ASP A 98 -2.35 -17.48 -0.35
CA ASP A 98 -3.39 -16.61 0.23
C ASP A 98 -4.06 -15.70 -0.81
N LEU A 99 -3.32 -15.27 -1.85
CA LEU A 99 -3.72 -14.24 -2.80
C LEU A 99 -3.94 -14.78 -4.24
N GLY A 100 -3.46 -15.99 -4.56
CA GLY A 100 -3.46 -16.57 -5.91
C GLY A 100 -4.78 -17.21 -6.38
N GLY A 101 -5.86 -17.12 -5.58
CA GLY A 101 -7.21 -17.39 -6.07
C GLY A 101 -7.67 -18.85 -6.13
N SER A 102 -6.98 -19.80 -5.48
CA SER A 102 -7.55 -21.13 -5.26
C SER A 102 -8.51 -21.14 -4.06
N ILE A 103 -9.56 -21.95 -4.18
CA ILE A 103 -10.76 -22.12 -3.32
C ILE A 103 -10.48 -22.40 -1.83
N GLN A 104 -9.20 -22.48 -1.43
CA GLN A 104 -8.72 -22.79 -0.08
C GLN A 104 -8.15 -21.59 0.68
N SER A 105 -8.31 -20.34 0.21
CA SER A 105 -7.96 -19.21 1.07
C SER A 105 -8.83 -19.24 2.34
N ASP A 106 -8.23 -19.22 3.53
CA ASP A 106 -8.92 -19.02 4.82
C ASP A 106 -9.80 -17.76 4.85
N VAL A 107 -9.64 -16.90 3.84
CA VAL A 107 -10.42 -15.69 3.59
C VAL A 107 -11.61 -16.01 2.71
N ILE A 108 -12.57 -16.78 3.24
CA ILE A 108 -13.88 -16.91 2.58
C ILE A 108 -14.60 -15.57 2.77
N ILE A 109 -14.51 -14.70 1.76
CA ILE A 109 -15.36 -13.52 1.66
C ILE A 109 -16.69 -14.00 1.07
N PRO A 110 -17.82 -13.96 1.80
CA PRO A 110 -19.09 -14.33 1.22
C PRO A 110 -19.39 -13.41 0.02
N ASP A 111 -19.82 -13.98 -1.10
CA ASP A 111 -19.99 -13.26 -2.38
C ASP A 111 -20.86 -12.02 -2.25
N GLU A 112 -21.92 -12.11 -1.44
CA GLU A 112 -22.85 -11.03 -1.10
C GLU A 112 -22.20 -9.79 -0.44
N HIS A 113 -20.97 -9.88 0.10
CA HIS A 113 -20.28 -8.76 0.77
C HIS A 113 -18.97 -8.34 0.10
N LYS A 114 -18.59 -8.96 -1.02
CA LYS A 114 -17.33 -8.64 -1.71
C LYS A 114 -17.24 -7.17 -2.06
N GLU A 115 -18.30 -6.59 -2.64
CA GLU A 115 -18.29 -5.18 -3.03
C GLU A 115 -18.19 -4.24 -1.81
N ARG A 116 -18.90 -4.54 -0.73
CA ARG A 116 -18.86 -3.72 0.49
C ARG A 116 -17.46 -3.68 1.12
N TYR A 117 -16.81 -4.83 1.22
CA TYR A 117 -15.45 -4.90 1.77
C TYR A 117 -14.43 -4.24 0.86
N PHE A 118 -14.58 -4.39 -0.45
CA PHE A 118 -13.78 -3.70 -1.45
C PHE A 118 -13.90 -2.18 -1.31
N ILE A 119 -15.12 -1.63 -1.33
CA ILE A 119 -15.37 -0.19 -1.19
C ILE A 119 -14.81 0.36 0.12
N SER A 120 -15.01 -0.36 1.25
CA SER A 120 -14.46 0.08 2.53
C SER A 120 -12.93 0.09 2.54
N SER A 121 -12.28 -0.87 1.88
CA SER A 121 -10.83 -0.99 1.84
C SER A 121 -10.19 0.06 0.94
N ILE A 122 -10.79 0.33 -0.22
CA ILE A 122 -10.35 1.43 -1.09
C ILE A 122 -10.48 2.78 -0.37
N MET A 123 -11.55 3.00 0.40
CA MET A 123 -11.67 4.24 1.19
C MET A 123 -10.52 4.37 2.20
N GLU A 124 -10.16 3.30 2.92
CA GLU A 124 -9.03 3.34 3.85
C GLU A 124 -7.71 3.63 3.15
N GLU A 125 -7.49 2.96 2.02
CA GLU A 125 -6.28 3.12 1.23
C GLU A 125 -6.16 4.53 0.67
N ALA A 126 -7.26 5.08 0.13
CA ALA A 126 -7.32 6.43 -0.39
C ALA A 126 -6.96 7.47 0.67
N ILE A 127 -7.53 7.31 1.87
CA ILE A 127 -7.30 8.18 3.02
C ILE A 127 -5.84 8.09 3.47
N ALA A 128 -5.36 6.88 3.76
CA ALA A 128 -4.03 6.68 4.33
C ALA A 128 -2.92 7.09 3.36
N SER A 129 -3.06 6.73 2.08
CA SER A 129 -2.11 7.11 1.04
C SER A 129 -2.04 8.63 0.84
N SER A 130 -3.15 9.35 1.01
CA SER A 130 -3.13 10.83 0.93
C SER A 130 -2.54 11.46 2.19
N GLN A 131 -2.78 10.88 3.37
CA GLN A 131 -2.22 11.33 4.64
C GLN A 131 -0.69 11.19 4.68
N LEU A 132 -0.14 10.16 4.03
CA LEU A 132 1.31 10.00 3.85
C LEU A 132 1.95 11.17 3.07
N GLU A 133 1.18 11.81 2.18
CA GLU A 133 1.61 12.99 1.41
C GLU A 133 1.15 14.31 2.05
N GLY A 134 0.80 14.30 3.34
CA GLY A 134 0.48 15.52 4.09
C GLY A 134 -1.00 15.95 4.11
N ALA A 135 -1.93 15.14 3.57
CA ALA A 135 -3.36 15.48 3.66
C ALA A 135 -3.86 15.49 5.11
N VAL A 136 -4.16 16.69 5.63
CA VAL A 136 -4.67 16.87 7.01
C VAL A 136 -6.19 16.70 7.04
N THR A 137 -6.65 15.53 7.46
CA THR A 137 -8.07 15.30 7.80
C THR A 137 -8.21 14.11 8.74
N THR A 138 -9.34 14.03 9.44
CA THR A 138 -9.65 12.86 10.26
C THR A 138 -10.23 11.75 9.38
N ARG A 139 -9.90 10.50 9.71
CA ARG A 139 -10.48 9.32 9.05
C ARG A 139 -12.01 9.34 9.04
N ARG A 140 -12.64 9.84 10.11
CA ARG A 140 -14.10 9.95 10.21
C ARG A 140 -14.67 10.89 9.14
N LEU A 141 -14.16 12.12 9.07
CA LEU A 141 -14.63 13.13 8.11
C LEU A 141 -14.37 12.72 6.66
N ALA A 142 -13.21 12.11 6.40
CA ALA A 142 -12.87 11.62 5.07
C ALA A 142 -13.77 10.45 4.64
N LYS A 143 -14.05 9.48 5.53
CA LYS A 143 -15.00 8.40 5.23
C LYS A 143 -16.41 8.92 5.02
N GLU A 144 -16.87 9.85 5.86
CA GLU A 144 -18.16 10.50 5.71
C GLU A 144 -18.27 11.20 4.34
N MET A 145 -17.20 11.89 3.92
CA MET A 145 -17.14 12.54 2.61
C MET A 145 -17.35 11.54 1.47
N LEU A 146 -16.57 10.46 1.46
CA LEU A 146 -16.61 9.45 0.40
C LEU A 146 -17.96 8.69 0.40
N ARG A 147 -18.51 8.39 1.58
CA ARG A 147 -19.80 7.69 1.72
C ARG A 147 -21.01 8.54 1.35
N THR A 148 -20.98 9.83 1.63
CA THR A 148 -22.10 10.74 1.30
C THR A 148 -22.01 11.28 -0.12
N ASN A 149 -20.90 11.01 -0.81
CA ASN A 149 -20.54 11.61 -2.09
C ASN A 149 -20.68 13.15 -2.08
N ARG A 150 -20.37 13.78 -0.95
CA ARG A 150 -20.35 15.25 -0.86
C ARG A 150 -19.09 15.78 -1.53
N LYS A 151 -19.16 17.03 -2.02
CA LYS A 151 -17.97 17.71 -2.56
C LYS A 151 -16.90 17.92 -1.47
N PRO A 152 -15.60 17.85 -1.82
CA PRO A 152 -14.52 18.17 -0.90
C PRO A 152 -14.58 19.66 -0.55
N LYS A 153 -14.33 20.00 0.71
CA LYS A 153 -14.37 21.38 1.24
C LYS A 153 -13.01 22.07 1.23
N ASN A 154 -11.93 21.30 1.18
CA ASN A 154 -10.57 21.82 1.24
C ASN A 154 -9.62 20.95 0.41
N HIS A 155 -8.36 21.39 0.34
CA HIS A 155 -7.29 20.73 -0.41
C HIS A 155 -7.09 19.26 0.03
N SER A 156 -6.95 18.99 1.33
CA SER A 156 -6.76 17.63 1.87
C SER A 156 -7.89 16.66 1.51
N GLU A 157 -9.14 17.12 1.59
CA GLU A 157 -10.32 16.35 1.18
C GLU A 157 -10.32 16.08 -0.33
N LYS A 158 -9.85 17.04 -1.13
CA LYS A 158 -9.72 16.87 -2.58
C LYS A 158 -8.65 15.85 -2.93
N MET A 159 -7.49 15.88 -2.28
CA MET A 159 -6.44 14.85 -2.43
C MET A 159 -6.99 13.43 -2.17
N ILE A 160 -7.79 13.27 -1.11
CA ILE A 160 -8.39 11.97 -0.75
C ILE A 160 -9.43 11.52 -1.78
N LEU A 161 -10.29 12.44 -2.23
CA LEU A 161 -11.26 12.11 -3.28
C LEU A 161 -10.55 11.69 -4.57
N ASN A 162 -9.55 12.46 -5.00
CA ASN A 162 -8.74 12.18 -6.18
C ASN A 162 -8.09 10.79 -6.08
N ASN A 163 -7.48 10.47 -4.93
CA ASN A 163 -6.84 9.18 -4.72
C ASN A 163 -7.86 8.02 -4.65
N TYR A 164 -9.04 8.25 -4.07
CA TYR A 164 -10.16 7.28 -4.10
C TYR A 164 -10.61 6.97 -5.53
N LEU A 165 -10.78 8.00 -6.36
CA LEU A 165 -11.13 7.84 -7.77
C LEU A 165 -10.01 7.15 -8.57
N THR A 166 -8.75 7.46 -8.25
CA THR A 166 -7.57 6.83 -8.87
C THR A 166 -7.55 5.33 -8.62
N ILE A 167 -7.74 4.89 -7.37
CA ILE A 167 -7.72 3.45 -7.03
C ILE A 167 -8.84 2.70 -7.76
N LYS A 168 -10.05 3.27 -7.85
CA LYS A 168 -11.15 2.67 -8.62
C LYS A 168 -10.77 2.53 -10.10
N LYS A 169 -10.26 3.61 -10.69
CA LYS A 169 -9.86 3.67 -12.09
C LYS A 169 -8.79 2.63 -12.45
N VAL A 170 -7.75 2.47 -11.62
CA VAL A 170 -6.70 1.47 -11.90
C VAL A 170 -7.20 0.03 -11.80
N VAL A 171 -8.15 -0.25 -10.91
CA VAL A 171 -8.78 -1.58 -10.83
C VAL A 171 -9.62 -1.83 -12.09
N ASP A 172 -10.39 -0.84 -12.53
CA ASP A 172 -11.20 -0.93 -13.76
C ASP A 172 -10.34 -1.10 -15.02
N GLN A 173 -9.16 -0.47 -15.06
CA GLN A 173 -8.22 -0.51 -16.19
C GLN A 173 -7.07 -1.53 -16.04
N LYS A 174 -7.22 -2.53 -15.17
CA LYS A 174 -6.17 -3.54 -14.89
C LYS A 174 -5.61 -4.26 -16.11
N ASN A 175 -6.38 -4.36 -17.20
CA ASN A 175 -5.96 -5.07 -18.41
C ASN A 175 -5.14 -4.21 -19.38
N GLN A 176 -5.06 -2.88 -19.17
CA GLN A 176 -4.26 -2.00 -20.01
C GLN A 176 -2.76 -2.32 -19.88
N LYS A 177 -1.94 -1.91 -20.86
CA LYS A 177 -0.47 -1.96 -20.73
C LYS A 177 0.00 -0.73 -19.97
N LEU A 178 1.14 -0.83 -19.28
CA LEU A 178 1.78 0.35 -18.70
C LEU A 178 2.39 1.17 -19.84
N THR A 179 2.03 2.44 -19.98
CA THR A 179 2.69 3.36 -20.91
C THR A 179 2.98 4.66 -20.18
N PRO A 180 3.91 5.50 -20.68
CA PRO A 180 4.13 6.83 -20.13
C PRO A 180 2.82 7.63 -20.02
N GLU A 181 1.95 7.54 -21.03
CA GLU A 181 0.65 8.21 -21.08
C GLU A 181 -0.31 7.69 -20.01
N PHE A 182 -0.32 6.37 -19.75
CA PHE A 182 -1.14 5.82 -18.68
C PHE A 182 -0.63 6.30 -17.30
N ILE A 183 0.68 6.37 -17.09
CA ILE A 183 1.26 6.91 -15.85
C ILE A 183 0.88 8.39 -15.68
N LYS A 184 0.93 9.18 -16.76
CA LYS A 184 0.45 10.57 -16.82
C LYS A 184 -1.04 10.69 -16.51
N GLU A 185 -1.90 9.84 -17.08
CA GLU A 185 -3.35 9.79 -16.79
C GLU A 185 -3.60 9.55 -15.30
N ILE A 186 -2.91 8.57 -14.70
CA ILE A 186 -3.04 8.28 -13.27
C ILE A 186 -2.62 9.48 -12.43
N GLN A 187 -1.48 10.11 -12.73
CA GLN A 187 -1.04 11.28 -11.96
C GLN A 187 -1.99 12.48 -12.12
N ALA A 188 -2.56 12.69 -13.31
CA ALA A 188 -3.54 13.74 -13.55
C ALA A 188 -4.79 13.57 -12.67
N ILE A 189 -5.25 12.33 -12.46
CA ILE A 189 -6.37 12.05 -11.54
C ILE A 189 -5.94 12.31 -10.10
N VAL A 190 -4.77 11.83 -9.68
CA VAL A 190 -4.22 12.01 -8.33
C VAL A 190 -4.11 13.49 -7.94
N THR A 191 -3.74 14.34 -8.90
CA THR A 191 -3.41 15.75 -8.67
C THR A 191 -4.47 16.74 -9.15
N LYS A 192 -5.62 16.24 -9.63
CA LYS A 192 -6.68 17.07 -10.22
C LYS A 192 -7.07 18.25 -9.32
N GLY A 193 -6.76 19.45 -9.77
CA GLY A 193 -6.96 20.73 -9.10
C GLY A 193 -6.39 20.81 -7.69
N THR A 194 -5.28 20.12 -7.43
CA THR A 194 -4.48 20.25 -6.21
C THR A 194 -3.10 20.87 -6.48
N LEU A 195 -2.70 21.06 -7.74
CA LEU A 195 -1.43 21.72 -8.06
C LEU A 195 -1.60 23.24 -8.12
N GLU A 196 -0.51 23.96 -7.85
CA GLU A 196 -0.44 25.43 -8.05
C GLU A 196 -0.58 25.81 -9.53
N LYS A 197 0.04 24.99 -10.40
CA LYS A 197 0.04 25.12 -11.85
C LYS A 197 -0.74 23.94 -12.46
N PRO A 198 -2.00 24.13 -12.88
CA PRO A 198 -2.83 23.08 -13.46
C PRO A 198 -2.24 22.42 -14.71
N GLU A 199 -1.37 23.13 -15.44
CA GLU A 199 -0.63 22.61 -16.60
C GLU A 199 0.34 21.47 -16.25
N ASN A 200 0.72 21.33 -14.98
CA ASN A 200 1.57 20.23 -14.52
C ASN A 200 0.76 18.95 -14.20
N GLU A 201 -0.58 18.99 -14.28
CA GLU A 201 -1.42 17.80 -14.08
C GLU A 201 -1.25 16.84 -15.25
N GLY A 202 -0.64 15.69 -15.00
CA GLY A 202 -0.35 14.66 -15.98
C GLY A 202 0.91 14.92 -16.79
N GLU A 203 1.76 15.89 -16.43
CA GLU A 203 2.97 16.20 -17.19
C GLU A 203 4.24 15.96 -16.40
N PHE A 204 5.25 15.41 -17.08
CA PHE A 204 6.56 15.24 -16.47
C PHE A 204 7.17 16.59 -16.15
N ARG A 205 7.97 16.63 -15.08
CA ARG A 205 8.67 17.86 -14.69
C ARG A 205 9.67 18.29 -15.76
N GLU A 206 9.81 19.60 -15.91
CA GLU A 206 10.75 20.24 -16.85
C GLU A 206 11.95 20.88 -16.14
N SER A 207 12.10 20.63 -14.84
CA SER A 207 13.23 21.14 -14.04
C SER A 207 13.70 20.13 -12.98
N ASN A 208 14.88 20.41 -12.43
CA ASN A 208 15.48 19.67 -11.32
C ASN A 208 15.17 20.30 -9.95
N ASP A 209 14.21 21.23 -9.88
CA ASP A 209 13.87 21.92 -8.63
C ASP A 209 13.08 21.03 -7.66
N VAL A 210 12.58 19.89 -8.15
CA VAL A 210 11.92 18.90 -7.30
C VAL A 210 12.93 18.25 -6.38
N LYS A 211 12.58 18.15 -5.10
CA LYS A 211 13.32 17.36 -4.13
C LYS A 211 12.42 16.26 -3.63
N VAL A 212 12.95 15.04 -3.55
CA VAL A 212 12.24 13.99 -2.83
C VAL A 212 12.32 14.38 -1.36
N VAL A 213 11.19 14.74 -0.77
CA VAL A 213 11.07 15.08 0.64
C VAL A 213 10.24 14.04 1.36
N ASP A 214 10.56 13.78 2.62
CA ASP A 214 9.66 13.02 3.49
C ASP A 214 8.38 13.82 3.68
N GLY A 215 7.24 13.29 3.23
CA GLY A 215 5.94 13.96 3.32
C GLY A 215 5.47 14.30 4.75
N ILE A 216 6.15 13.78 5.78
CA ILE A 216 5.80 14.01 7.19
C ILE A 216 6.86 14.85 7.91
N THR A 217 8.15 14.66 7.61
CA THR A 217 9.24 15.37 8.28
C THR A 217 9.82 16.53 7.47
N GLY A 218 9.51 16.63 6.18
CA GLY A 218 9.96 17.70 5.28
C GLY A 218 11.45 17.65 4.92
N GLU A 219 12.17 16.62 5.33
CA GLU A 219 13.60 16.49 5.05
C GLU A 219 13.86 15.97 3.63
N VAL A 220 14.89 16.51 2.98
CA VAL A 220 15.34 16.09 1.65
C VAL A 220 15.98 14.70 1.73
N PHE A 221 15.36 13.73 1.05
CA PHE A 221 15.75 12.34 0.94
C PHE A 221 16.97 12.16 0.03
N TYR A 222 16.80 12.55 -1.24
CA TYR A 222 17.75 12.34 -2.34
C TYR A 222 17.37 13.27 -3.51
N ASP A 223 18.35 13.57 -4.36
CA ASP A 223 18.17 14.35 -5.58
C ASP A 223 17.81 13.40 -6.73
N PRO A 224 16.56 13.42 -7.25
CA PRO A 224 16.13 12.49 -8.30
C PRO A 224 16.98 12.62 -9.58
N PRO A 225 16.89 11.67 -10.52
CA PRO A 225 17.58 11.75 -11.82
C PRO A 225 17.32 13.09 -12.52
N ALA A 226 18.12 13.49 -13.50
CA ALA A 226 17.86 14.77 -14.17
C ALA A 226 16.53 14.73 -14.96
N PHE A 227 15.86 15.87 -15.11
CA PHE A 227 14.52 15.95 -15.72
C PHE A 227 14.51 15.46 -17.18
N ASP A 228 15.62 15.67 -17.90
CA ASP A 228 15.84 15.22 -19.28
C ASP A 228 16.06 13.70 -19.39
N GLU A 229 16.33 13.01 -18.28
CA GLU A 229 16.40 11.54 -18.22
C GLU A 229 15.04 10.89 -17.93
N VAL A 230 14.07 11.64 -17.39
CA VAL A 230 12.80 11.11 -16.88
C VAL A 230 12.03 10.32 -17.94
N GLU A 231 11.87 10.88 -19.14
CA GLU A 231 11.08 10.24 -20.20
C GLU A 231 11.67 8.88 -20.61
N LYS A 232 13.00 8.83 -20.76
CA LYS A 232 13.72 7.60 -21.07
C LYS A 232 13.57 6.56 -19.95
N LEU A 233 13.80 6.97 -18.69
CA LEU A 233 13.69 6.07 -17.54
C LEU A 233 12.27 5.51 -17.36
N ILE A 234 11.24 6.34 -17.58
CA ILE A 234 9.84 5.91 -17.53
C ILE A 234 9.52 4.95 -18.67
N LYS A 235 10.04 5.20 -19.88
CA LYS A 235 9.87 4.27 -21.00
C LYS A 235 10.52 2.92 -20.70
N ASP A 236 11.77 2.91 -20.22
CA ASP A 236 12.49 1.70 -19.86
C ASP A 236 11.77 0.92 -18.74
N LEU A 237 11.21 1.63 -17.76
CA LEU A 237 10.35 1.05 -16.72
C LEU A 237 9.08 0.43 -17.31
N CYS A 238 8.40 1.11 -18.23
CA CYS A 238 7.21 0.56 -18.90
C CYS A 238 7.55 -0.72 -19.67
N ASP A 239 8.66 -0.72 -20.41
CA ASP A 239 9.13 -1.89 -21.17
C ASP A 239 9.46 -3.06 -20.23
N PHE A 240 10.14 -2.80 -19.11
CA PHE A 240 10.41 -3.78 -18.07
C PHE A 240 9.12 -4.38 -17.49
N ILE A 241 8.15 -3.54 -17.09
CA ILE A 241 6.91 -3.99 -16.45
C ILE A 241 6.01 -4.78 -17.40
N ASN A 242 5.96 -4.38 -18.67
CA ASN A 242 5.15 -5.08 -19.67
C ASN A 242 5.78 -6.39 -20.19
N LYS A 243 7.05 -6.65 -19.87
CA LYS A 243 7.72 -7.89 -20.26
C LYS A 243 6.94 -9.10 -19.71
N LYS A 244 6.53 -10.00 -20.61
CA LYS A 244 5.71 -11.18 -20.27
C LYS A 244 6.49 -12.20 -19.45
N GLU A 245 7.72 -12.46 -19.85
CA GLU A 245 8.62 -13.43 -19.25
C GLU A 245 9.95 -12.75 -18.94
N ASP A 246 10.32 -12.76 -17.66
CA ASP A 246 11.60 -12.26 -17.20
C ASP A 246 12.63 -13.37 -17.27
N ASP A 247 13.87 -13.01 -17.62
CA ASP A 247 15.01 -13.92 -17.61
C ASP A 247 16.18 -13.16 -16.96
N PRO A 248 16.55 -13.48 -15.70
CA PRO A 248 15.92 -14.50 -14.84
C PRO A 248 14.48 -14.15 -14.43
N PHE A 249 13.69 -15.15 -14.02
CA PHE A 249 12.32 -14.94 -13.56
C PHE A 249 12.27 -13.98 -12.36
N ILE A 250 11.35 -13.00 -12.43
CA ILE A 250 11.07 -12.08 -11.33
C ILE A 250 9.65 -12.33 -10.85
N HIS A 251 9.51 -12.64 -9.57
CA HIS A 251 8.21 -12.86 -8.96
C HIS A 251 7.29 -11.63 -9.15
N PRO A 252 6.01 -11.78 -9.53
CA PRO A 252 5.12 -10.65 -9.77
C PRO A 252 5.05 -9.65 -8.61
N ILE A 253 4.91 -10.13 -7.37
CA ILE A 253 4.92 -9.22 -6.20
C ILE A 253 6.19 -8.37 -6.14
N ILE A 254 7.38 -8.96 -6.36
CA ILE A 254 8.64 -8.23 -6.42
C ILE A 254 8.63 -7.21 -7.57
N LYS A 255 8.17 -7.60 -8.75
CA LYS A 255 8.10 -6.73 -9.92
C LYS A 255 7.17 -5.53 -9.70
N GLY A 256 6.06 -5.72 -8.96
CA GLY A 256 5.20 -4.63 -8.50
C GLY A 256 5.89 -3.70 -7.50
N ILE A 257 6.67 -4.27 -6.57
CA ILE A 257 7.47 -3.48 -5.61
C ILE A 257 8.57 -2.68 -6.33
N ILE A 258 9.19 -3.25 -7.39
CA ILE A 258 10.14 -2.53 -8.24
C ILE A 258 9.44 -1.34 -8.93
N LEU A 259 8.24 -1.53 -9.48
CA LEU A 259 7.44 -0.43 -10.05
C LEU A 259 7.19 0.68 -9.02
N HIS A 260 6.79 0.30 -7.81
CA HIS A 260 6.59 1.23 -6.69
C HIS A 260 7.86 2.04 -6.41
N PHE A 261 8.98 1.34 -6.21
CA PHE A 261 10.26 1.98 -5.92
C PHE A 261 10.68 2.93 -7.04
N MET A 262 10.60 2.48 -8.30
CA MET A 262 11.11 3.23 -9.44
C MET A 262 10.34 4.51 -9.70
N ILE A 263 9.02 4.55 -9.52
CA ILE A 263 8.26 5.80 -9.64
C ILE A 263 8.65 6.77 -8.51
N GLY A 264 8.85 6.27 -7.28
CA GLY A 264 9.33 7.08 -6.16
C GLY A 264 10.72 7.65 -6.40
N TYR A 265 11.62 6.83 -6.95
CA TYR A 265 13.03 7.15 -7.22
C TYR A 265 13.21 8.11 -8.41
N ILE A 266 12.60 7.82 -9.56
CA ILE A 266 12.66 8.69 -10.76
C ILE A 266 12.03 10.05 -10.45
N HIS A 267 10.98 10.05 -9.62
CA HIS A 267 10.22 11.23 -9.24
C HIS A 267 9.79 12.07 -10.48
N PRO A 268 9.01 11.46 -11.40
CA PRO A 268 8.76 12.04 -12.73
C PRO A 268 7.91 13.32 -12.73
N PHE A 269 7.14 13.57 -11.68
CA PHE A 269 6.18 14.69 -11.60
C PHE A 269 6.58 15.74 -10.56
N VAL A 270 6.00 16.93 -10.64
CA VAL A 270 6.19 17.99 -9.64
C VAL A 270 5.55 17.68 -8.28
N ASP A 271 4.45 16.90 -8.27
CA ASP A 271 3.77 16.37 -7.08
C ASP A 271 2.96 15.12 -7.48
N GLY A 272 2.54 14.33 -6.48
CA GLY A 272 1.70 13.15 -6.66
C GLY A 272 2.49 11.87 -6.91
N ASN A 273 3.83 11.90 -6.89
CA ASN A 273 4.68 10.75 -7.16
C ASN A 273 4.39 9.57 -6.22
N GLY A 274 4.32 9.79 -4.90
CA GLY A 274 4.05 8.72 -3.94
C GLY A 274 2.66 8.08 -4.11
N ARG A 275 1.62 8.89 -4.28
CA ARG A 275 0.24 8.42 -4.55
C ARG A 275 0.16 7.64 -5.87
N THR A 276 0.82 8.14 -6.91
CA THR A 276 0.90 7.49 -8.23
C THR A 276 1.63 6.17 -8.15
N ALA A 277 2.77 6.11 -7.45
CA ALA A 277 3.56 4.89 -7.28
C ALA A 277 2.75 3.79 -6.58
N ARG A 278 2.03 4.13 -5.52
CA ARG A 278 1.15 3.20 -4.79
C ARG A 278 -0.05 2.75 -5.64
N ALA A 279 -0.66 3.65 -6.41
CA ALA A 279 -1.76 3.28 -7.32
C ALA A 279 -1.28 2.32 -8.42
N LEU A 280 -0.13 2.57 -9.03
CA LEU A 280 0.47 1.70 -10.06
C LEU A 280 0.93 0.36 -9.50
N TYR A 281 1.39 0.32 -8.25
CA TYR A 281 1.68 -0.92 -7.54
C TYR A 281 0.43 -1.80 -7.42
N TYR A 282 -0.69 -1.23 -6.95
CA TYR A 282 -1.97 -1.93 -6.88
C TYR A 282 -2.45 -2.40 -8.25
N TRP A 283 -2.44 -1.51 -9.25
CA TRP A 283 -2.76 -1.83 -10.64
C TRP A 283 -2.01 -3.09 -11.12
N TYR A 284 -0.70 -3.12 -10.89
CA TYR A 284 0.14 -4.21 -11.39
C TYR A 284 -0.17 -5.54 -10.72
N LEU A 285 -0.36 -5.56 -9.39
CA LEU A 285 -0.70 -6.78 -8.66
C LEU A 285 -2.07 -7.33 -9.07
N VAL A 286 -3.06 -6.45 -9.21
CA VAL A 286 -4.40 -6.82 -9.69
C VAL A 286 -4.34 -7.38 -11.10
N ARG A 287 -3.57 -6.76 -12.00
CA ARG A 287 -3.31 -7.25 -13.36
C ARG A 287 -2.68 -8.65 -13.39
N LYS A 288 -1.86 -8.99 -12.40
CA LYS A 288 -1.20 -10.30 -12.28
C LYS A 288 -2.02 -11.35 -11.52
N GLY A 289 -3.27 -11.06 -11.19
CA GLY A 289 -4.19 -12.03 -10.58
C GLY A 289 -4.21 -12.04 -9.05
N TYR A 290 -3.47 -11.14 -8.40
CA TYR A 290 -3.47 -10.99 -6.93
C TYR A 290 -4.68 -10.17 -6.46
N TRP A 291 -5.89 -10.66 -6.76
CA TRP A 291 -7.18 -9.95 -6.59
C TRP A 291 -7.46 -9.50 -5.15
N ILE A 292 -7.00 -10.26 -4.15
CA ILE A 292 -7.23 -9.91 -2.75
C ILE A 292 -6.51 -8.61 -2.35
N VAL A 293 -5.49 -8.17 -3.11
CA VAL A 293 -4.81 -6.88 -2.85
C VAL A 293 -5.79 -5.71 -2.91
N GLU A 294 -6.87 -5.83 -3.68
CA GLU A 294 -7.96 -4.85 -3.77
C GLU A 294 -8.65 -4.59 -2.42
N TYR A 295 -8.53 -5.53 -1.48
CA TYR A 295 -9.08 -5.47 -0.14
C TYR A 295 -8.06 -5.07 0.93
N LEU A 296 -6.79 -5.00 0.56
CA LEU A 296 -5.73 -4.63 1.48
C LEU A 296 -5.57 -3.11 1.50
N SER A 297 -5.43 -2.54 2.69
CA SER A 297 -4.98 -1.15 2.82
C SER A 297 -3.53 -1.13 3.30
N ILE A 298 -2.61 -1.25 2.34
CA ILE A 298 -1.17 -1.29 2.61
C ILE A 298 -0.69 0.09 3.10
N SER A 299 -1.20 1.18 2.53
CA SER A 299 -0.84 2.54 2.98
C SER A 299 -1.23 2.79 4.42
N ARG A 300 -2.29 2.15 4.93
CA ARG A 300 -2.67 2.26 6.34
C ARG A 300 -1.65 1.62 7.28
N ILE A 301 -0.97 0.56 6.85
CA ILE A 301 0.15 -0.02 7.59
C ILE A 301 1.36 0.91 7.54
N ILE A 302 1.69 1.42 6.34
CA ILE A 302 2.80 2.37 6.15
C ILE A 302 2.61 3.63 7.02
N LEU A 303 1.39 4.17 7.07
CA LEU A 303 1.03 5.36 7.85
C LEU A 303 1.29 5.21 9.36
N LYS A 304 1.30 3.99 9.90
CA LYS A 304 1.63 3.76 11.32
C LYS A 304 3.12 3.95 11.61
N SER A 305 3.98 3.80 10.60
CA SER A 305 5.43 3.95 10.76
C SER A 305 6.08 4.49 9.48
N PRO A 306 5.77 5.73 9.08
CA PRO A 306 6.21 6.32 7.80
C PRO A 306 7.74 6.42 7.71
N ALA A 307 8.38 6.70 8.84
CA ALA A 307 9.84 6.68 8.98
C ALA A 307 10.49 5.36 8.54
N GLN A 308 9.82 4.21 8.70
CA GLN A 308 10.35 2.93 8.24
C GLN A 308 10.27 2.79 6.71
N TYR A 309 9.18 3.28 6.11
CA TYR A 309 9.02 3.29 4.65
C TYR A 309 10.09 4.17 3.99
N SER A 310 10.23 5.38 4.52
CA SER A 310 11.31 6.30 4.19
C SER A 310 12.70 5.63 4.31
N ARG A 311 13.02 5.02 5.46
CA ARG A 311 14.29 4.28 5.63
C ARG A 311 14.51 3.19 4.60
N ALA A 312 13.48 2.49 4.16
CA ALA A 312 13.64 1.42 3.18
C ALA A 312 14.19 1.95 1.85
N TYR A 313 13.81 3.16 1.41
CA TYR A 313 14.45 3.82 0.26
C TYR A 313 15.93 4.12 0.54
N LEU A 314 16.22 4.76 1.67
CA LEU A 314 17.59 5.17 2.01
C LEU A 314 18.52 3.97 2.20
N TYR A 315 18.03 2.88 2.80
CA TYR A 315 18.81 1.66 2.95
C TYR A 315 19.15 1.06 1.59
N THR A 316 18.21 1.06 0.64
CA THR A 316 18.48 0.62 -0.72
C THR A 316 19.53 1.48 -1.40
N GLU A 317 19.38 2.82 -1.37
CA GLU A 317 20.36 3.71 -2.02
C GLU A 317 21.73 3.68 -1.36
N TYR A 318 21.78 3.66 -0.02
CA TYR A 318 23.04 3.70 0.73
C TYR A 318 23.73 2.34 0.73
N ASP A 319 23.00 1.25 0.54
CA ASP A 319 23.56 -0.10 0.44
C ASP A 319 23.81 -0.56 -1.01
N GLU A 320 24.50 0.28 -1.81
CA GLU A 320 24.83 0.00 -3.22
C GLU A 320 23.63 -0.46 -4.08
N ASN A 321 22.47 0.18 -3.94
CA ASN A 321 21.22 -0.14 -4.66
C ASN A 321 20.64 -1.54 -4.33
N ASP A 322 20.84 -2.03 -3.10
CA ASP A 322 20.23 -3.26 -2.60
C ASP A 322 18.72 -3.07 -2.30
N LEU A 323 17.88 -3.45 -3.25
CA LEU A 323 16.43 -3.36 -3.17
C LEU A 323 15.81 -4.37 -2.20
N THR A 324 16.59 -5.32 -1.66
CA THR A 324 16.10 -6.32 -0.70
C THR A 324 15.44 -5.67 0.52
N TYR A 325 15.97 -4.53 0.98
CA TYR A 325 15.38 -3.76 2.07
C TYR A 325 13.97 -3.27 1.77
N PHE A 326 13.77 -2.70 0.58
CA PHE A 326 12.46 -2.21 0.15
C PHE A 326 11.48 -3.36 -0.10
N ILE A 327 11.95 -4.47 -0.65
CA ILE A 327 11.15 -5.69 -0.85
C ILE A 327 10.70 -6.26 0.49
N ASP A 328 11.61 -6.53 1.44
CA ASP A 328 11.27 -7.07 2.76
C ASP A 328 10.31 -6.13 3.51
N TYR A 329 10.51 -4.81 3.43
CA TYR A 329 9.59 -3.83 4.02
C TYR A 329 8.17 -3.94 3.43
N ASN A 330 8.03 -3.91 2.10
CA ASN A 330 6.72 -3.96 1.46
C ASN A 330 6.03 -5.30 1.71
N LEU A 331 6.75 -6.43 1.68
CA LEU A 331 6.20 -7.75 2.01
C LEU A 331 5.69 -7.81 3.46
N LYS A 332 6.43 -7.23 4.42
CA LYS A 332 5.95 -7.09 5.81
C LYS A 332 4.67 -6.27 5.89
N CYS A 333 4.61 -5.13 5.19
CA CYS A 333 3.41 -4.29 5.17
C CYS A 333 2.21 -5.03 4.55
N MET A 334 2.41 -5.76 3.45
CA MET A 334 1.38 -6.61 2.85
C MET A 334 0.89 -7.70 3.80
N SER A 335 1.80 -8.40 4.50
CA SER A 335 1.43 -9.47 5.43
C SER A 335 0.60 -8.91 6.59
N GLN A 336 0.98 -7.75 7.12
CA GLN A 336 0.23 -7.08 8.19
C GLN A 336 -1.13 -6.57 7.69
N ALA A 337 -1.21 -6.03 6.48
CA ALA A 337 -2.47 -5.60 5.88
C ALA A 337 -3.43 -6.78 5.67
N LEU A 338 -2.91 -7.93 5.22
CA LEU A 338 -3.68 -9.16 5.06
C LEU A 338 -4.21 -9.68 6.40
N GLU A 339 -3.39 -9.67 7.44
CA GLU A 339 -3.81 -10.09 8.78
C GLU A 339 -4.88 -9.15 9.38
N GLU A 340 -4.74 -7.84 9.19
CA GLU A 340 -5.79 -6.89 9.57
C GLU A 340 -7.09 -7.12 8.80
N PHE A 341 -6.99 -7.42 7.51
CA PHE A 341 -8.15 -7.73 6.69
C PHE A 341 -8.84 -9.03 7.14
N LYS A 342 -8.08 -10.11 7.39
CA LYS A 342 -8.58 -11.37 7.95
C LYS A 342 -9.33 -11.13 9.28
N LYS A 343 -8.76 -10.35 10.19
CA LYS A 343 -9.41 -9.96 11.46
C LYS A 343 -10.67 -9.13 11.25
N TYR A 344 -10.64 -8.18 10.31
CA TYR A 344 -11.79 -7.34 9.98
C TYR A 344 -12.96 -8.15 9.44
N VAL A 345 -12.72 -9.05 8.48
CA VAL A 345 -13.74 -9.93 7.91
C VAL A 345 -14.34 -10.85 8.99
N LYS A 346 -13.50 -11.51 9.80
CA LYS A 346 -13.96 -12.35 10.92
C LYS A 346 -14.86 -11.58 11.89
N ARG A 347 -14.46 -10.37 12.28
CA ARG A 347 -15.27 -9.50 13.15
C ARG A 347 -16.60 -9.12 12.50
N LYS A 348 -16.60 -8.76 11.20
CA LYS A 348 -17.82 -8.36 10.49
C LYS A 348 -18.82 -9.50 10.33
N ILE A 349 -18.33 -10.72 10.07
CA ILE A 349 -19.18 -11.92 10.03
C ILE A 349 -19.80 -12.16 11.41
N LYS A 350 -19.03 -12.03 12.50
CA LYS A 350 -19.54 -12.18 13.87
C LYS A 350 -20.59 -11.11 14.22
N GLU A 351 -20.30 -9.83 13.98
CA GLU A 351 -21.23 -8.71 14.22
C GLU A 351 -22.55 -8.90 13.45
N LYS A 352 -22.46 -9.41 12.21
CA LYS A 352 -23.64 -9.71 11.39
C LYS A 352 -24.48 -10.83 12.00
N LYS A 353 -23.84 -11.92 12.44
CA LYS A 353 -24.53 -13.05 13.10
C LYS A 353 -25.23 -12.60 14.38
N GLU A 354 -24.54 -11.83 15.23
CA GLU A 354 -25.10 -11.29 16.47
C GLU A 354 -26.28 -10.33 16.19
N ALA A 355 -26.15 -9.45 15.19
CA ALA A 355 -27.24 -8.55 14.79
C ALA A 355 -28.48 -9.32 14.31
N PHE A 356 -28.28 -10.39 13.54
CA PHE A 356 -29.36 -11.26 13.08
C PHE A 356 -30.02 -12.01 14.24
N GLU A 357 -29.23 -12.51 15.20
CA GLU A 357 -29.76 -13.20 16.39
C GLU A 357 -30.52 -12.26 17.34
N LEU A 358 -30.11 -10.99 17.45
CA LEU A 358 -30.80 -9.97 18.26
C LEU A 358 -32.12 -9.49 17.62
N MET A 359 -32.26 -9.61 16.30
CA MET A 359 -33.40 -9.12 15.53
C MET A 359 -34.21 -10.25 14.91
N LYS A 360 -34.45 -11.35 15.64
CA LYS A 360 -35.34 -12.47 15.28
C LYS A 360 -36.81 -12.07 15.07
N SER A 361 -37.11 -10.94 14.42
CA SER A 361 -38.42 -10.69 13.85
C SER A 361 -38.45 -11.31 12.44
N GLU A 362 -39.49 -12.08 12.14
CA GLU A 362 -39.72 -12.64 10.80
C GLU A 362 -40.00 -11.55 9.74
N ASP A 363 -40.12 -10.29 10.15
CA ASP A 363 -40.55 -9.19 9.30
C ASP A 363 -39.40 -8.37 8.69
N VAL A 364 -38.13 -8.50 9.12
CA VAL A 364 -37.01 -7.74 8.52
C VAL A 364 -36.08 -8.63 7.72
N ASN A 365 -35.68 -8.15 6.54
CA ASN A 365 -34.63 -8.80 5.77
C ASN A 365 -33.24 -8.54 6.38
N GLU A 366 -32.25 -9.29 5.94
CA GLU A 366 -30.89 -9.22 6.49
C GLU A 366 -30.25 -7.82 6.42
N ARG A 367 -30.47 -7.08 5.33
CA ARG A 367 -29.93 -5.74 5.15
C ARG A 367 -30.64 -4.73 6.05
N GLN A 368 -31.95 -4.89 6.22
CA GLN A 368 -32.74 -4.11 7.17
C GLN A 368 -32.30 -4.34 8.60
N ALA A 369 -32.08 -5.60 9.02
CA ALA A 369 -31.52 -5.91 10.34
C ALA A 369 -30.16 -5.23 10.55
N GLN A 370 -29.30 -5.21 9.53
CA GLN A 370 -28.03 -4.48 9.60
C GLN A 370 -28.22 -2.96 9.71
N ILE A 371 -29.17 -2.35 9.00
CA ILE A 371 -29.51 -0.93 9.14
C ILE A 371 -29.95 -0.64 10.57
N LEU A 372 -30.84 -1.45 11.13
CA LEU A 372 -31.31 -1.29 12.51
C LEU A 372 -30.17 -1.45 13.52
N ASN A 373 -29.24 -2.37 13.29
CA ASN A 373 -28.07 -2.53 14.16
C ASN A 373 -27.15 -1.30 14.14
N ILE A 374 -27.09 -0.56 13.02
CA ILE A 374 -26.38 0.74 12.99
C ILE A 374 -27.02 1.71 13.99
N PHE A 375 -28.35 1.82 14.02
CA PHE A 375 -29.06 2.66 14.99
C PHE A 375 -29.09 2.10 16.40
N HIS A 376 -28.86 0.79 16.60
CA HIS A 376 -28.66 0.22 17.92
C HIS A 376 -27.32 0.69 18.52
N ASN A 377 -26.25 0.65 17.71
CA ASN A 377 -24.91 1.04 18.15
C ASN A 377 -24.68 2.56 18.15
N GLU A 378 -25.33 3.29 17.24
CA GLU A 378 -25.24 4.74 17.11
C GLU A 378 -26.68 5.35 17.11
N PRO A 379 -27.33 5.50 18.29
CA PRO A 379 -28.74 5.90 18.38
C PRO A 379 -29.07 7.25 17.74
N ASP A 380 -28.15 8.21 17.84
CA ASP A 380 -28.32 9.57 17.30
C ASP A 380 -27.94 9.69 15.81
N LYS A 381 -27.57 8.57 15.18
CA LYS A 381 -27.17 8.58 13.77
C LYS A 381 -28.35 8.95 12.89
N VAL A 382 -28.01 9.55 11.76
CA VAL A 382 -28.95 9.84 10.69
C VAL A 382 -28.38 9.24 9.41
N LEU A 383 -29.22 8.57 8.62
CA LEU A 383 -28.83 7.96 7.35
C LEU A 383 -29.60 8.58 6.19
N THR A 384 -28.90 8.85 5.10
CA THR A 384 -29.48 9.17 3.80
C THR A 384 -29.60 7.92 2.93
N ILE A 385 -30.48 7.96 1.93
CA ILE A 385 -30.58 6.87 0.94
C ILE A 385 -29.23 6.64 0.25
N LYS A 386 -28.50 7.71 -0.09
CA LYS A 386 -27.19 7.62 -0.75
C LYS A 386 -26.12 6.97 0.13
N GLU A 387 -26.18 7.19 1.44
CA GLU A 387 -25.28 6.51 2.38
C GLU A 387 -25.59 5.02 2.47
N VAL A 388 -26.87 4.62 2.51
CA VAL A 388 -27.26 3.20 2.50
C VAL A 388 -26.88 2.54 1.19
N GLU A 389 -27.10 3.21 0.05
CA GLU A 389 -26.65 2.79 -1.29
C GLU A 389 -25.14 2.46 -1.27
N ASN A 390 -24.31 3.39 -0.79
CA ASN A 390 -22.87 3.23 -0.76
C ASN A 390 -22.38 2.26 0.33
N LEU A 391 -23.09 2.14 1.46
CA LEU A 391 -22.68 1.31 2.59
C LEU A 391 -23.01 -0.18 2.37
N PHE A 392 -24.05 -0.48 1.60
CA PHE A 392 -24.48 -1.84 1.26
C PHE A 392 -24.22 -2.19 -0.21
N SER A 393 -23.70 -1.27 -1.02
CA SER A 393 -23.39 -1.47 -2.43
C SER A 393 -24.59 -1.99 -3.23
N VAL A 394 -25.74 -1.33 -3.04
CA VAL A 394 -26.98 -1.64 -3.75
C VAL A 394 -27.39 -0.46 -4.61
N VAL A 395 -28.27 -0.66 -5.60
CA VAL A 395 -28.81 0.47 -6.37
C VAL A 395 -29.67 1.38 -5.48
N TYR A 396 -29.74 2.67 -5.82
CA TYR A 396 -30.47 3.70 -5.05
C TYR A 396 -31.90 3.27 -4.70
N GLN A 397 -32.60 2.64 -5.65
CA GLN A 397 -33.97 2.19 -5.44
C GLN A 397 -34.08 1.12 -4.36
N THR A 398 -33.15 0.16 -4.30
CA THR A 398 -33.12 -0.88 -3.26
C THR A 398 -32.87 -0.26 -1.89
N ALA A 399 -31.86 0.63 -1.77
CA ALA A 399 -31.59 1.35 -0.53
C ALA A 399 -32.79 2.17 -0.05
N ARG A 400 -33.50 2.81 -0.99
CA ARG A 400 -34.73 3.56 -0.70
C ARG A 400 -35.84 2.64 -0.20
N THR A 401 -36.07 1.51 -0.87
CA THR A 401 -37.10 0.53 -0.48
C THR A 401 -36.84 0.00 0.91
N ASP A 402 -35.61 -0.39 1.25
CA ASP A 402 -35.30 -0.92 2.58
C ASP A 402 -35.58 0.11 3.69
N LEU A 403 -35.19 1.38 3.49
CA LEU A 403 -35.40 2.46 4.46
C LEU A 403 -36.89 2.82 4.63
N MET A 404 -37.64 2.89 3.53
CA MET A 404 -39.08 3.19 3.54
C MET A 404 -39.90 2.07 4.18
N ASP A 405 -39.52 0.82 3.94
CA ASP A 405 -40.18 -0.33 4.54
C ASP A 405 -39.90 -0.38 6.05
N LEU A 406 -38.67 -0.07 6.49
CA LEU A 406 -38.35 0.08 7.92
C LEU A 406 -39.11 1.24 8.60
N GLU A 407 -39.35 2.34 7.88
CA GLU A 407 -40.21 3.43 8.37
C GLU A 407 -41.68 2.99 8.47
N THR A 408 -42.18 2.26 7.48
CA THR A 408 -43.55 1.72 7.47
C THR A 408 -43.77 0.76 8.64
N LYS A 409 -42.77 -0.06 8.95
CA LYS A 409 -42.72 -0.95 10.12
C LYS A 409 -42.47 -0.23 11.45
N LYS A 410 -42.35 1.11 11.43
CA LYS A 410 -42.13 1.99 12.59
C LYS A 410 -40.81 1.78 13.32
N TYR A 411 -39.83 1.16 12.67
CA TYR A 411 -38.48 1.09 13.23
C TYR A 411 -37.72 2.41 13.03
N LEU A 412 -38.01 3.14 11.96
CA LEU A 412 -37.40 4.43 11.61
C LEU A 412 -38.45 5.52 11.43
N LYS A 413 -38.01 6.77 11.50
CA LYS A 413 -38.74 7.96 11.06
C LYS A 413 -37.90 8.70 10.03
N SER A 414 -38.55 9.37 9.09
CA SER A 414 -37.88 10.24 8.13
C SER A 414 -38.24 11.70 8.31
N LYS A 415 -37.32 12.58 7.91
CA LYS A 415 -37.59 14.01 7.72
C LYS A 415 -36.83 14.54 6.52
N THR A 416 -37.32 15.62 5.94
CA THR A 416 -36.60 16.33 4.88
C THR A 416 -35.59 17.29 5.51
N SER A 417 -34.32 17.18 5.12
CA SER A 417 -33.25 18.10 5.50
C SER A 417 -32.63 18.70 4.23
N GLY A 418 -32.99 19.96 3.94
CA GLY A 418 -32.68 20.59 2.67
C GLY A 418 -33.34 19.86 1.50
N LYS A 419 -32.54 19.40 0.53
CA LYS A 419 -33.00 18.61 -0.63
C LYS A 419 -32.91 17.09 -0.42
N LYS A 420 -32.58 16.62 0.79
CA LYS A 420 -32.33 15.20 1.08
C LYS A 420 -33.35 14.67 2.07
N LEU A 421 -33.84 13.45 1.82
CA LEU A 421 -34.58 12.68 2.80
C LEU A 421 -33.59 11.97 3.74
N ILE A 422 -33.78 12.14 5.04
CA ILE A 422 -32.93 11.57 6.08
C ILE A 422 -33.78 10.69 7.01
N PHE A 423 -33.21 9.57 7.44
CA PHE A 423 -33.84 8.57 8.30
C PHE A 423 -33.11 8.49 9.64
N TYR A 424 -33.87 8.40 10.73
CA TYR A 424 -33.37 8.28 12.10
C TYR A 424 -34.24 7.28 12.89
N LYS A 425 -33.73 6.81 14.02
CA LYS A 425 -34.44 5.84 14.87
C LYS A 425 -35.79 6.41 15.34
N ALA A 426 -36.85 5.61 15.27
CA ALA A 426 -38.21 6.02 15.63
C ALA A 426 -38.38 6.35 17.12
#